data_AF-A0A7V3ULH8-F1
#
_entry.id   AF-A0A7V3ULH8-F1
#
_cell.length_a   1.000
_cell.length_b   1.000
_cell.length_c   1.000
_cell.angle_alpha   90.00
_cell.angle_beta   90.00
_cell.angle_gamma   90.00
#
_symmetry.space_group_name_H-M   'P 1'
#
loop_
_entity.id
_entity.type
_entity.pdbx_description
1 polymer ?
#
loop_
_entity_poly.entity_id
_entity_poly.type
_entity_poly.pdbx_seq_one_letter_code
_entity_poly.pdbx_strand_id
1 'polypeptide(L)'
;MFKNVKIWQKLAIICFLFCLPLAVLMYLLIAEKNLAIHFAQKELYGIEYFLPLKKLLEDVPQHRGMTYAYLNGEVSFKEGLLSKQSEIEEDLKAVDAVDQKLGALLQTTEKWRALTKAWYD
;
A
#
# COMPACT_ATOMS: atom_id res chain seq x y z
N MET A 1 29.44 -17.41 -50.09
CA MET A 1 29.40 -18.58 -49.19
C MET A 1 27.94 -19.03 -48.89
N PHE A 2 27.04 -19.05 -49.89
CA PHE A 2 25.62 -19.47 -49.71
C PHE A 2 25.09 -20.30 -50.89
N LYS A 3 25.94 -21.12 -51.53
CA LYS A 3 25.57 -21.75 -52.81
C LYS A 3 24.73 -23.03 -52.68
N ASN A 4 24.53 -23.58 -51.47
CA ASN A 4 23.84 -24.87 -51.24
C ASN A 4 22.74 -24.82 -50.14
N VAL A 5 22.02 -23.70 -49.99
CA VAL A 5 20.94 -23.57 -48.99
C VAL A 5 19.61 -23.93 -49.64
N LYS A 6 18.93 -24.99 -49.15
CA LYS A 6 17.64 -25.44 -49.67
C LYS A 6 16.59 -24.32 -49.51
N ILE A 7 15.64 -24.20 -50.43
CA ILE A 7 14.65 -23.10 -50.45
C ILE A 7 13.89 -22.98 -49.12
N TRP A 8 13.55 -24.10 -48.47
CA TRP A 8 12.89 -24.10 -47.16
C TRP A 8 13.75 -23.48 -46.04
N GLN A 9 15.09 -23.61 -46.10
CA GLN A 9 16.00 -23.02 -45.11
C GLN A 9 16.05 -21.50 -45.26
N LYS A 10 16.01 -21.01 -46.51
CA LYS A 10 15.95 -19.56 -46.78
C LYS A 10 14.65 -18.96 -46.24
N LEU A 11 13.52 -19.65 -46.44
CA LEU A 11 12.23 -19.23 -45.88
C LEU A 11 12.22 -19.30 -44.34
N ALA A 12 12.79 -20.34 -43.74
CA ALA A 12 12.90 -20.47 -42.29
C ALA A 12 13.73 -19.35 -41.66
N ILE A 13 14.84 -18.95 -42.29
CA ILE A 13 15.68 -17.82 -41.81
C ILE A 13 14.89 -16.51 -41.83
N ILE A 14 14.15 -16.25 -42.92
CA ILE A 14 13.32 -15.04 -43.03
C ILE A 14 12.23 -15.06 -41.96
N CYS A 15 11.53 -16.19 -41.79
CA CYS A 15 10.50 -16.34 -40.76
C CYS A 15 11.07 -16.12 -39.35
N PHE A 16 12.21 -16.73 -39.04
CA PHE A 16 12.88 -16.57 -37.75
C PHE A 16 13.31 -15.11 -37.51
N LEU A 17 13.84 -14.44 -38.55
CA LEU A 17 14.21 -13.04 -38.49
C LEU A 17 13.01 -12.13 -38.15
N PHE A 18 11.81 -12.47 -38.63
CA PHE A 18 10.58 -11.77 -38.29
C PHE A 18 9.99 -12.19 -36.92
N CYS A 19 10.12 -13.46 -36.52
CA CYS A 19 9.64 -13.93 -35.22
C CYS A 19 10.43 -13.33 -34.06
N LEU A 20 11.73 -13.09 -34.23
CA LEU A 20 12.61 -12.56 -33.18
C LEU A 20 12.12 -11.20 -32.63
N PRO A 21 11.90 -10.14 -33.44
CA PRO A 21 11.38 -8.88 -32.92
C PRO A 21 9.99 -9.02 -32.33
N LEU A 22 9.13 -9.91 -32.84
CA LEU A 22 7.81 -10.16 -32.27
C LEU A 22 7.91 -10.80 -30.87
N ALA A 23 8.80 -11.76 -30.68
CA ALA A 23 9.04 -12.38 -29.38
C ALA A 23 9.58 -11.35 -28.36
N VAL A 24 10.48 -10.47 -28.79
CA VAL A 24 11.00 -9.37 -27.95
C VAL A 24 9.88 -8.40 -27.58
N LEU A 25 9.07 -7.96 -28.54
CA LEU A 25 7.93 -7.06 -28.27
C LEU A 25 6.92 -7.71 -27.31
N MET A 26 6.62 -8.99 -27.50
CA MET A 26 5.72 -9.73 -26.61
C MET A 26 6.29 -9.83 -25.19
N TYR A 27 7.59 -10.10 -25.05
CA TYR A 27 8.26 -10.12 -23.75
C TYR A 27 8.20 -8.76 -23.06
N LEU A 28 8.53 -7.67 -23.78
CA LEU A 28 8.47 -6.31 -23.23
C LEU A 28 7.06 -5.93 -22.80
N LEU A 29 6.05 -6.27 -23.59
CA LEU A 29 4.66 -6.03 -23.26
C LEU A 29 4.25 -6.79 -21.97
N ILE A 30 4.62 -8.07 -21.85
CA ILE A 30 4.34 -8.85 -20.63
C ILE A 30 5.05 -8.23 -19.43
N ALA A 31 6.31 -7.83 -19.58
CA ALA A 31 7.08 -7.19 -18.51
C ALA A 31 6.43 -5.87 -18.04
N GLU A 32 5.98 -5.03 -18.97
CA GLU A 32 5.27 -3.79 -18.67
C GLU A 32 3.95 -4.04 -17.93
N LYS A 33 3.16 -5.01 -18.39
CA LYS A 33 1.91 -5.39 -17.71
C LYS A 33 2.15 -5.92 -16.31
N ASN A 34 3.19 -6.74 -16.11
CA ASN A 34 3.53 -7.24 -14.79
C ASN A 34 3.98 -6.12 -13.84
N LEU A 35 4.72 -5.11 -14.34
CA LEU A 35 5.08 -3.94 -13.55
C LEU A 35 3.83 -3.20 -13.07
N ALA A 36 2.86 -2.95 -13.96
CA ALA A 36 1.60 -2.31 -13.61
C ALA A 36 0.80 -3.12 -12.58
N ILE A 37 0.76 -4.46 -12.70
CA ILE A 37 0.11 -5.35 -11.73
C ILE A 37 0.77 -5.24 -10.36
N HIS A 38 2.10 -5.31 -10.30
CA HIS A 38 2.84 -5.19 -9.05
C HIS A 38 2.66 -3.82 -8.39
N PHE A 39 2.56 -2.77 -9.19
CA PHE A 39 2.26 -1.43 -8.69
C PHE A 39 0.83 -1.36 -8.10
N ALA A 40 -0.17 -1.84 -8.83
CA ALA A 40 -1.56 -1.88 -8.35
C ALA A 40 -1.70 -2.71 -7.05
N GLN A 41 -0.97 -3.82 -6.93
CA GLN A 41 -0.93 -4.60 -5.69
C GLN A 41 -0.38 -3.77 -4.52
N LYS A 42 0.68 -2.98 -4.74
CA LYS A 42 1.21 -2.07 -3.71
C LYS A 42 0.22 -0.98 -3.34
N GLU A 43 -0.56 -0.45 -4.28
CA GLU A 43 -1.62 0.51 -3.98
C GLU A 43 -2.72 -0.10 -3.10
N LEU A 44 -3.11 -1.36 -3.35
CA LEU A 44 -4.06 -2.07 -2.50
C LEU A 44 -3.53 -2.21 -1.07
N TYR A 45 -2.27 -2.61 -0.90
CA TYR A 45 -1.63 -2.66 0.43
C TYR A 45 -1.55 -1.29 1.09
N GLY A 46 -1.25 -0.25 0.30
CA GLY A 46 -1.24 1.13 0.77
C GLY A 46 -2.60 1.59 1.27
N ILE A 47 -3.68 1.26 0.55
CA ILE A 47 -5.05 1.59 0.96
C ILE A 47 -5.44 0.80 2.22
N GLU A 48 -5.14 -0.49 2.28
CA GLU A 48 -5.41 -1.33 3.46
C GLU A 48 -4.75 -0.75 4.72
N TYR A 49 -3.52 -0.25 4.60
CA TYR A 49 -2.81 0.43 5.69
C TYR A 49 -3.37 1.83 5.98
N PHE A 50 -3.69 2.59 4.94
CA PHE A 50 -4.09 4.00 5.08
C PHE A 50 -5.47 4.16 5.72
N LEU A 51 -6.43 3.27 5.44
CA LEU A 51 -7.79 3.37 5.97
C LEU A 51 -7.87 3.42 7.51
N PRO A 52 -7.30 2.46 8.27
CA PRO A 52 -7.32 2.53 9.74
C PRO A 52 -6.48 3.70 10.27
N LEU A 53 -5.37 4.03 9.60
CA LEU A 53 -4.53 5.17 10.01
C LEU A 53 -5.27 6.51 9.84
N LYS A 54 -6.04 6.66 8.76
CA LYS A 54 -6.87 7.85 8.52
C LYS A 54 -7.91 8.02 9.62
N LYS A 55 -8.56 6.93 10.03
CA LYS A 55 -9.55 6.96 11.10
C LYS A 55 -8.93 7.43 12.42
N LEU A 56 -7.79 6.85 12.80
CA LEU A 56 -7.02 7.29 13.96
C LEU A 56 -6.68 8.78 13.90
N LEU A 57 -6.22 9.25 12.74
CA LEU A 57 -5.85 10.65 12.51
C LEU A 57 -7.05 11.60 12.61
N GLU A 58 -8.27 11.13 12.32
CA GLU A 58 -9.50 11.91 12.46
C GLU A 58 -10.00 11.94 13.91
N ASP A 59 -9.86 10.84 14.65
CA ASP A 59 -10.40 10.72 16.01
C ASP A 59 -9.52 11.40 17.06
N VAL A 60 -8.20 11.45 16.88
CA VAL A 60 -7.28 12.14 17.82
C VAL A 60 -7.57 13.65 17.97
N PRO A 61 -7.72 14.45 16.89
CA PRO A 61 -8.11 15.86 17.00
C PRO A 61 -9.50 16.06 17.62
N GLN A 62 -10.46 15.17 17.33
CA GLN A 62 -11.80 15.23 17.94
C GLN A 62 -11.72 15.05 19.45
N HIS A 63 -10.97 14.04 19.91
CA HIS A 63 -10.73 13.83 21.33
C HIS A 63 -10.10 15.07 21.98
N ARG A 64 -9.09 15.67 21.34
CA ARG A 64 -8.45 16.91 21.83
C ARG A 64 -9.43 18.08 21.91
N GLY A 65 -10.30 18.26 20.91
CA GLY A 65 -11.33 19.30 20.91
C GLY A 65 -12.35 19.11 22.03
N MET A 66 -12.82 17.87 22.24
CA MET A 66 -13.73 17.52 23.34
C MET A 66 -13.07 17.71 24.71
N THR A 67 -11.79 17.35 24.84
CA THR A 67 -11.00 17.59 26.06
C THR A 67 -10.95 19.07 26.38
N TYR A 68 -10.68 19.91 25.38
CA TYR A 68 -10.62 21.36 25.55
C TYR A 68 -11.97 21.93 25.98
N ALA A 69 -13.08 21.51 25.37
CA ALA A 69 -14.42 21.95 25.76
C ALA A 69 -14.77 21.53 27.20
N TYR A 70 -14.45 20.28 27.57
CA TYR A 70 -14.66 19.76 28.92
C TYR A 70 -13.86 20.54 29.97
N LEU A 71 -12.57 20.82 29.70
CA LEU A 71 -11.71 21.60 30.59
C LEU A 71 -12.18 23.07 30.74
N ASN A 72 -12.91 23.60 29.76
CA ASN A 72 -13.53 24.93 29.83
C ASN A 72 -14.94 24.94 30.46
N GLY A 73 -15.39 23.81 31.02
CA GLY A 73 -16.61 23.74 31.84
C GLY A 73 -17.82 23.09 31.16
N GLU A 74 -17.70 22.64 29.91
CA GLU A 74 -18.78 21.89 29.25
C GLU A 74 -18.77 20.41 29.65
N VAL A 75 -19.37 20.11 30.80
CA VAL A 75 -19.40 18.76 31.42
C VAL A 75 -20.14 17.72 30.56
N SER A 76 -21.02 18.16 29.65
CA SER A 76 -21.75 17.31 28.69
C SER A 76 -20.81 16.47 27.81
N PHE A 77 -19.58 16.91 27.57
CA PHE A 77 -18.60 16.19 26.74
C PHE A 77 -17.91 15.02 27.47
N LYS A 78 -18.11 14.83 28.77
CA LYS A 78 -17.43 13.79 29.55
C LYS A 78 -17.67 12.37 29.02
N GLU A 79 -18.93 12.04 28.69
CA GLU A 79 -19.29 10.72 28.15
C GLU A 79 -18.75 10.54 26.72
N GLY A 80 -18.85 11.59 25.89
CA GLY A 80 -18.28 11.59 24.54
C GLY A 80 -16.75 11.45 24.52
N LEU A 81 -16.07 12.03 25.52
CA LEU A 81 -14.63 11.88 25.70
C LEU A 81 -14.23 10.43 25.95
N LEU A 82 -14.91 9.76 26.87
CA LEU A 82 -14.65 8.35 27.20
C LEU A 82 -14.94 7.43 26.00
N SER A 83 -16.03 7.68 25.28
CA SER A 83 -16.34 6.96 24.03
C SER A 83 -15.23 7.15 23.00
N LYS A 84 -14.83 8.41 22.75
CA LYS A 84 -13.80 8.72 21.76
C LYS A 84 -12.44 8.17 22.15
N GLN A 85 -12.12 8.11 23.44
CA GLN A 85 -10.90 7.46 23.93
C GLN A 85 -10.92 5.95 23.63
N SER A 86 -12.05 5.27 23.86
CA SER A 86 -12.21 3.87 23.48
C SER A 86 -12.07 3.65 21.97
N GLU A 87 -12.65 4.53 21.16
CA GLU A 87 -12.52 4.49 19.69
C GLU A 87 -11.06 4.64 19.23
N ILE A 88 -10.30 5.55 19.84
CA ILE A 88 -8.87 5.72 19.57
C ILE A 88 -8.08 4.45 19.93
N GLU A 89 -8.40 3.80 21.05
CA GLU A 89 -7.74 2.53 21.42
C GLU A 89 -8.05 1.39 20.43
N GLU A 90 -9.26 1.35 19.90
CA GLU A 90 -9.63 0.41 18.83
C GLU A 90 -8.90 0.73 17.53
N ASP A 91 -8.79 1.99 17.17
CA ASP A 91 -8.07 2.44 15.97
C ASP A 91 -6.57 2.14 16.06
N LEU A 92 -5.95 2.37 17.23
CA LEU A 92 -4.56 1.96 17.48
C LEU A 92 -4.36 0.46 17.26
N LYS A 93 -5.28 -0.38 17.76
CA LYS A 93 -5.23 -1.84 17.53
C LYS A 93 -5.43 -2.20 16.06
N ALA A 94 -6.33 -1.49 15.36
CA ALA A 94 -6.58 -1.72 13.94
C ALA A 94 -5.35 -1.39 13.09
N VAL A 95 -4.67 -0.26 13.35
CA VAL A 95 -3.43 0.09 12.66
C VAL A 95 -2.32 -0.91 13.01
N ASP A 96 -2.19 -1.32 14.26
CA ASP A 96 -1.20 -2.32 14.66
C ASP A 96 -1.41 -3.67 13.95
N ALA A 97 -2.66 -4.13 13.83
CA ALA A 97 -3.00 -5.36 13.13
C ALA A 97 -2.62 -5.30 11.63
N VAL A 98 -2.70 -4.13 11.00
CA VAL A 98 -2.30 -3.96 9.60
C VAL A 98 -0.79 -3.73 9.48
N ASP A 99 -0.13 -3.05 10.42
CA ASP A 99 1.33 -2.90 10.44
C ASP A 99 2.04 -4.24 10.67
N GLN A 100 1.49 -5.14 11.48
CA GLN A 100 2.02 -6.50 11.61
C GLN A 100 2.00 -7.29 10.29
N LYS A 101 1.02 -7.02 9.43
CA LYS A 101 0.87 -7.71 8.13
C LYS A 101 1.67 -7.05 7.01
N LEU A 102 1.60 -5.73 6.92
CA LEU A 102 2.07 -4.95 5.77
C LEU A 102 3.24 -4.01 6.11
N GLY A 103 3.53 -3.79 7.38
CA GLY A 103 4.49 -2.77 7.80
C GLY A 103 5.92 -3.05 7.37
N ALA A 104 6.33 -4.32 7.30
CA ALA A 104 7.62 -4.71 6.71
C ALA A 104 7.67 -4.47 5.19
N LEU A 105 6.55 -4.72 4.48
CA LEU A 105 6.44 -4.50 3.04
C LEU A 105 6.42 -3.01 2.67
N LEU A 106 5.74 -2.20 3.49
CA LEU A 106 5.58 -0.75 3.31
C LEU A 106 6.64 0.08 4.03
N GLN A 107 7.53 -0.55 4.80
CA GLN A 107 8.58 0.10 5.60
C GLN A 107 8.03 1.13 6.61
N THR A 108 6.91 0.83 7.25
CA THR A 108 6.21 1.72 8.21
C THR A 108 6.46 1.34 9.67
N THR A 109 6.82 0.09 9.95
CA THR A 109 6.83 -0.46 11.32
C THR A 109 7.67 0.33 12.32
N GLU A 110 8.84 0.83 11.93
CA GLU A 110 9.67 1.64 12.83
C GLU A 110 9.00 2.97 13.19
N LYS A 111 8.39 3.64 12.19
CA LYS A 111 7.68 4.90 12.39
C LYS A 111 6.42 4.68 13.23
N TRP A 112 5.69 3.60 12.97
CA TRP A 112 4.50 3.23 13.74
C TRP A 112 4.83 2.95 15.21
N ARG A 113 5.89 2.18 15.48
CA ARG A 113 6.37 1.94 16.85
C ARG A 113 6.81 3.21 17.57
N ALA A 114 7.45 4.14 16.85
CA ALA A 114 7.84 5.43 17.43
C ALA A 114 6.61 6.26 17.82
N LEU A 115 5.59 6.31 16.97
CA LEU A 115 4.33 7.02 17.24
C LEU A 115 3.56 6.42 18.40
N THR A 116 3.41 5.10 18.43
CA THR A 116 2.69 4.40 19.51
C THR A 116 3.42 4.53 20.84
N LYS A 117 4.76 4.45 20.86
CA LYS A 117 5.54 4.70 22.07
C LYS A 117 5.29 6.10 22.62
N ALA A 118 5.34 7.12 21.77
CA ALA A 118 5.08 8.51 22.16
C ALA A 118 3.63 8.78 22.62
N TRP A 119 2.71 7.84 22.40
CA TRP A 119 1.33 7.92 22.89
C TRP A 119 1.17 7.33 24.29
N TYR A 120 1.98 6.33 24.65
CA TYR A 120 1.97 5.68 25.97
C TYR A 120 2.96 6.29 26.97
N ASP A 121 3.95 7.04 26.49
CA ASP A 121 4.86 7.88 27.30
C ASP A 121 4.17 9.18 27.75
#